data_AF-A0A1Q5S588-F1
#
_entry.id   AF-A0A1Q5S588-F1
#
_cell.length_a   1.000
_cell.length_b   1.000
_cell.length_c   1.000
_cell.angle_alpha   90.00
_cell.angle_beta   90.00
_cell.angle_gamma   90.00
#
_symmetry.space_group_name_H-M   'P 1'
#
loop_
_entity.id
_entity.type
_entity.pdbx_description
1 polymer ?
#
loop_
_entity_poly.entity_id
_entity_poly.type
_entity_poly.pdbx_seq_one_letter_code
_entity_poly.pdbx_strand_id
1 'polypeptide(L)'
;MVMACAVATKAPNAAEALKGEGSNSYVPADGVSTFEKVWQTVRDRFYDPRHNELDWPEVRERYLPDVQRATSLDSLARVINSMLSALHASHTRFYTPDEPEYYQLADIFAGALRRRGLRRAFPDGRISYPGIGIISGFEATGRNTITGVIDGTPAQQAGLRAGDEIIAADGTGFEPIGSFRGKVGKSVVLEVHRGVSVLQVPVMPIDLEPTKMFLRGLESSARIIESNGRRIGYVHVWCYAGSIYQRALEHLLSQGALKDADALIWDLRDGWGGAQPQYLDLFNARAPTMQVTARSGTSEFVNMKWRKPVAMLINGGTRSGKEVLAYGFKKYRLGELIGTRTEGAVLAATAFLIGRGLLLLAVEDVRVDGERLEGVGVTPTIEVQAGAASVGSDDPQVSRAVAVLSRT
;
A
#
# COMPACT_ATOMS: atom_id res chain seq x y z
N MET A 1 -6.41 60.99 -44.36
CA MET A 1 -5.36 60.11 -43.80
C MET A 1 -5.58 60.10 -42.29
N VAL A 2 -6.12 59.08 -41.62
CA VAL A 2 -6.48 57.70 -41.96
C VAL A 2 -7.81 57.38 -41.26
N MET A 3 -8.53 56.46 -41.90
CA MET A 3 -9.87 55.94 -41.64
C MET A 3 -10.01 55.27 -40.27
N ALA A 4 -11.20 55.45 -39.68
CA ALA A 4 -11.76 54.54 -38.70
C ALA A 4 -12.02 53.17 -39.35
N CYS A 5 -11.68 52.09 -38.66
CA CYS A 5 -12.21 50.75 -38.94
C CYS A 5 -12.50 50.06 -37.61
N ALA A 6 -13.80 49.98 -37.30
CA ALA A 6 -14.31 49.17 -36.21
C ALA A 6 -14.22 47.69 -36.60
N VAL A 7 -13.65 46.87 -35.72
CA VAL A 7 -13.84 45.42 -35.76
C VAL A 7 -14.44 45.02 -34.43
N ALA A 8 -15.72 44.69 -34.47
CA ALA A 8 -16.46 44.11 -33.36
C ALA A 8 -15.92 42.70 -33.09
N THR A 9 -15.31 42.48 -31.93
CA THR A 9 -15.02 41.13 -31.44
C THR A 9 -16.28 40.57 -30.80
N LYS A 10 -16.97 39.74 -31.57
CA LYS A 10 -18.10 38.92 -31.13
C LYS A 10 -17.61 38.00 -30.00
N ALA A 11 -18.21 38.07 -28.82
CA ALA A 11 -17.97 37.11 -27.75
C ALA A 11 -18.27 35.69 -28.26
N PRO A 12 -17.44 34.67 -27.97
CA PRO A 12 -17.73 33.32 -28.41
C PRO A 12 -19.00 32.82 -27.70
N ASN A 13 -19.89 32.29 -28.53
CA ASN A 13 -21.18 31.73 -28.15
C ASN A 13 -20.93 30.55 -27.21
N ALA A 14 -21.52 30.56 -26.01
CA ALA A 14 -21.34 29.55 -24.96
C ALA A 14 -21.98 28.18 -25.28
N ALA A 15 -22.23 27.86 -26.55
CA ALA A 15 -22.99 26.68 -26.97
C ALA A 15 -22.23 25.75 -27.94
N GLU A 16 -20.99 26.04 -28.33
CA GLU A 16 -20.24 25.22 -29.31
C GLU A 16 -18.84 24.76 -28.86
N ALA A 17 -18.57 24.71 -27.56
CA ALA A 17 -17.31 24.20 -26.99
C ALA A 17 -17.46 22.90 -26.16
N LEU A 18 -18.50 22.10 -26.41
CA LEU A 18 -18.72 20.80 -25.73
C LEU A 18 -18.94 19.68 -26.75
N LYS A 19 -17.98 19.47 -27.64
CA LYS A 19 -17.84 18.20 -28.39
C LYS A 19 -16.36 17.86 -28.50
N GLY A 20 -15.86 17.15 -27.48
CA GLY A 20 -14.51 16.63 -27.44
C GLY A 20 -14.27 15.87 -26.12
N GLU A 21 -14.32 14.54 -26.22
CA GLU A 21 -13.70 13.56 -25.30
C GLU A 21 -14.35 13.31 -23.92
N GLY A 22 -15.31 12.37 -23.92
CA GLY A 22 -15.34 11.27 -22.94
C GLY A 22 -15.78 11.59 -21.49
N SER A 23 -16.93 12.22 -21.27
CA SER A 23 -17.59 12.10 -19.97
C SER A 23 -18.23 10.71 -19.86
N ASN A 24 -17.53 9.81 -19.17
CA ASN A 24 -17.98 8.46 -18.83
C ASN A 24 -19.13 8.56 -17.81
N SER A 25 -20.36 8.85 -18.25
CA SER A 25 -21.50 9.04 -17.37
C SER A 25 -21.87 7.73 -16.70
N TYR A 26 -21.74 7.68 -15.38
CA TYR A 26 -22.20 6.58 -14.55
C TYR A 26 -23.68 6.30 -14.82
N VAL A 27 -24.03 5.06 -15.16
CA VAL A 27 -25.41 4.63 -15.37
C VAL A 27 -25.86 3.82 -14.15
N PRO A 28 -26.95 4.20 -13.45
CA PRO A 28 -27.43 3.47 -12.27
C PRO A 28 -27.64 1.97 -12.47
N ALA A 29 -28.04 1.55 -13.68
CA ALA A 29 -28.19 0.14 -14.04
C ALA A 29 -26.85 -0.65 -14.00
N ASP A 30 -25.73 0.00 -14.36
CA ASP A 30 -24.40 -0.59 -14.25
C ASP A 30 -23.97 -0.73 -12.79
N GLY A 31 -24.43 0.20 -11.94
CA GLY A 31 -24.20 0.16 -10.49
C GLY A 31 -24.88 -1.02 -9.82
N VAL A 32 -26.16 -1.27 -10.11
CA VAL A 32 -26.88 -2.46 -9.64
C VAL A 32 -26.19 -3.74 -10.12
N SER A 33 -25.82 -3.83 -11.41
CA SER A 33 -25.11 -5.02 -11.92
C SER A 33 -23.78 -5.27 -11.19
N THR A 34 -23.04 -4.21 -10.86
CA THR A 34 -21.76 -4.30 -10.14
C THR A 34 -21.99 -4.79 -8.72
N PHE A 35 -22.94 -4.19 -8.00
CA PHE A 35 -23.33 -4.61 -6.65
C PHE A 35 -23.75 -6.08 -6.61
N GLU A 36 -24.64 -6.52 -7.50
CA GLU A 36 -25.11 -7.90 -7.57
C GLU A 36 -23.96 -8.89 -7.76
N LYS A 37 -23.01 -8.57 -8.65
CA LYS A 37 -21.83 -9.41 -8.88
C LYS A 37 -20.93 -9.47 -7.65
N VAL A 38 -20.74 -8.35 -6.95
CA VAL A 38 -19.98 -8.35 -5.69
C VAL A 38 -20.69 -9.22 -4.66
N TRP A 39 -21.98 -9.00 -4.44
CA TRP A 39 -22.80 -9.77 -3.49
C TRP A 39 -22.79 -11.28 -3.80
N GLN A 40 -22.94 -11.66 -5.07
CA GLN A 40 -22.85 -13.06 -5.53
C GLN A 40 -21.44 -13.63 -5.32
N THR A 41 -20.40 -12.85 -5.59
CA THR A 41 -19.01 -13.30 -5.41
C THR A 41 -18.72 -13.57 -3.94
N VAL A 42 -19.19 -12.71 -3.02
CA VAL A 42 -19.10 -12.95 -1.58
C VAL A 42 -19.90 -14.20 -1.19
N ARG A 43 -21.15 -14.34 -1.68
CA ARG A 43 -21.99 -15.52 -1.43
C ARG A 43 -21.25 -16.81 -1.74
N ASP A 44 -20.59 -16.85 -2.89
CA ASP A 44 -20.01 -18.06 -3.45
C ASP A 44 -18.58 -18.35 -2.99
N ARG A 45 -17.83 -17.33 -2.55
CA ARG A 45 -16.37 -17.42 -2.37
C ARG A 45 -15.84 -16.97 -1.02
N PHE A 46 -16.66 -16.31 -0.18
CA PHE A 46 -16.20 -15.86 1.12
C PHE A 46 -15.76 -17.05 2.00
N TYR A 47 -14.71 -16.86 2.80
CA TYR A 47 -14.07 -17.96 3.54
C TYR A 47 -15.01 -18.68 4.51
N ASP A 48 -15.95 -17.97 5.14
CA ASP A 48 -17.00 -18.56 5.98
C ASP A 48 -18.28 -18.73 5.16
N PRO A 49 -18.72 -19.97 4.86
CA PRO A 49 -19.96 -20.21 4.11
C PRO A 49 -21.22 -19.74 4.83
N ARG A 50 -21.15 -19.39 6.12
CA ARG A 50 -22.23 -18.78 6.90
C ARG A 50 -22.17 -17.25 6.93
N HIS A 51 -21.26 -16.63 6.17
CA HIS A 51 -21.08 -15.18 6.08
C HIS A 51 -20.92 -14.49 7.44
N ASN A 52 -20.18 -15.14 8.35
CA ASN A 52 -20.03 -14.69 9.74
C ASN A 52 -21.40 -14.47 10.42
N GLU A 53 -22.32 -15.43 10.22
CA GLU A 53 -23.65 -15.50 10.83
C GLU A 53 -24.67 -14.49 10.31
N LEU A 54 -24.34 -13.80 9.21
CA LEU A 54 -25.29 -12.91 8.52
C LEU A 54 -26.25 -13.69 7.62
N ASP A 55 -27.52 -13.28 7.61
CA ASP A 55 -28.47 -13.65 6.54
C ASP A 55 -28.06 -12.90 5.26
N TRP A 56 -27.26 -13.55 4.44
CA TRP A 56 -26.69 -12.91 3.25
C TRP A 56 -27.75 -12.45 2.22
N PRO A 57 -28.84 -13.21 1.96
CA PRO A 57 -30.00 -12.69 1.23
C PRO A 57 -30.59 -11.40 1.81
N GLU A 58 -30.82 -11.31 3.13
CA GLU A 58 -31.35 -10.11 3.77
C GLU A 58 -30.39 -8.91 3.61
N VAL A 59 -29.08 -9.14 3.72
CA VAL A 59 -28.06 -8.11 3.47
C VAL A 59 -28.21 -7.53 2.06
N ARG A 60 -28.50 -8.34 1.03
CA ARG A 60 -28.74 -7.83 -0.33
C ARG A 60 -29.88 -6.80 -0.35
N GLU A 61 -31.03 -7.17 0.21
CA GLU A 61 -32.24 -6.34 0.20
C GLU A 61 -32.03 -5.03 0.98
N ARG A 62 -31.24 -5.09 2.06
CA ARG A 62 -30.91 -3.91 2.87
C ARG A 62 -30.15 -2.84 2.09
N TYR A 63 -29.15 -3.22 1.30
CA TYR A 63 -28.26 -2.26 0.62
C TYR A 63 -28.71 -1.91 -0.81
N LEU A 64 -29.55 -2.73 -1.45
CA LEU A 64 -29.99 -2.50 -2.83
C LEU A 64 -30.65 -1.12 -3.07
N PRO A 65 -31.52 -0.57 -2.17
CA PRO A 65 -32.08 0.77 -2.36
C PRO A 65 -31.01 1.88 -2.39
N ASP A 66 -29.95 1.76 -1.59
CA ASP A 66 -28.85 2.73 -1.59
C ASP A 66 -28.01 2.65 -2.87
N VAL A 67 -27.82 1.44 -3.40
CA VAL A 67 -27.17 1.22 -4.70
C VAL A 67 -27.95 1.90 -5.83
N GLN A 68 -29.28 1.80 -5.82
CA GLN A 68 -30.15 2.44 -6.81
C GLN A 68 -30.10 3.98 -6.73
N ARG A 69 -29.77 4.53 -5.56
CA ARG A 69 -29.60 5.98 -5.33
C ARG A 69 -28.18 6.48 -5.63
N ALA A 70 -27.19 5.61 -5.73
CA ALA A 70 -25.82 6.01 -6.04
C ALA A 70 -25.76 6.68 -7.41
N THR A 71 -25.05 7.81 -7.51
CA THR A 71 -24.94 8.64 -8.73
C THR A 71 -23.53 8.65 -9.30
N SER A 72 -22.59 7.99 -8.66
CA SER A 72 -21.18 7.92 -9.03
C SER A 72 -20.55 6.60 -8.62
N LEU A 73 -19.39 6.25 -9.20
CA LEU A 73 -18.64 5.07 -8.81
C LEU A 73 -18.17 5.13 -7.34
N ASP A 74 -17.80 6.32 -6.87
CA ASP A 74 -17.43 6.55 -5.46
C ASP A 74 -18.62 6.29 -4.52
N SER A 75 -19.79 6.89 -4.79
CA SER A 75 -20.98 6.69 -3.96
C SER A 75 -21.44 5.22 -3.98
N LEU A 76 -21.34 4.55 -5.13
CA LEU A 76 -21.57 3.10 -5.23
C LEU A 76 -20.57 2.30 -4.39
N ALA A 77 -19.27 2.61 -4.49
CA ALA A 77 -18.23 1.91 -3.75
C ALA A 77 -18.39 2.09 -2.24
N ARG A 78 -18.85 3.26 -1.78
CA ARG A 78 -19.19 3.48 -0.36
C ARG A 78 -20.32 2.58 0.12
N VAL A 79 -21.38 2.40 -0.68
CA VAL A 79 -22.48 1.48 -0.35
C VAL A 79 -21.99 0.03 -0.34
N ILE A 80 -21.24 -0.39 -1.37
CA ILE A 80 -20.64 -1.74 -1.44
C ILE A 80 -19.73 -2.01 -0.25
N ASN A 81 -18.85 -1.07 0.09
CA ASN A 81 -17.91 -1.22 1.20
C ASN A 81 -18.62 -1.21 2.57
N SER A 82 -19.76 -0.52 2.68
CA SER A 82 -20.62 -0.60 3.88
C SER A 82 -21.31 -1.95 4.02
N MET A 83 -21.62 -2.62 2.91
CA MET A 83 -22.11 -4.01 2.91
C MET A 83 -20.98 -4.98 3.27
N LEU A 84 -19.80 -4.82 2.66
CA LEU A 84 -18.64 -5.69 2.90
C LEU A 84 -18.12 -5.59 4.33
N SER A 85 -18.16 -4.40 4.95
CA SER A 85 -17.69 -4.20 6.33
C SER A 85 -18.55 -4.93 7.37
N ALA A 86 -19.83 -5.20 7.07
CA ALA A 86 -20.71 -5.99 7.94
C ALA A 86 -20.19 -7.42 8.16
N LEU A 87 -19.39 -7.94 7.24
CA LEU A 87 -18.76 -9.26 7.37
C LEU A 87 -17.68 -9.28 8.45
N HIS A 88 -17.19 -8.14 8.95
CA HIS A 88 -16.13 -8.08 9.97
C HIS A 88 -14.90 -8.93 9.63
N ALA A 89 -14.51 -8.96 8.35
CA ALA A 89 -13.40 -9.75 7.86
C ALA A 89 -12.37 -8.87 7.17
N SER A 90 -11.09 -9.10 7.47
CA SER A 90 -10.01 -8.47 6.75
C SER A 90 -10.02 -8.85 5.26
N HIS A 91 -9.22 -8.14 4.46
CA HIS A 91 -9.08 -8.37 3.02
C HIS A 91 -10.42 -8.46 2.26
N THR A 92 -11.44 -7.72 2.71
CA THR A 92 -12.77 -7.74 2.12
C THR A 92 -13.20 -6.30 1.84
N ARG A 93 -12.84 -5.79 0.66
CA ARG A 93 -13.08 -4.40 0.25
C ARG A 93 -13.15 -4.27 -1.27
N PHE A 94 -13.99 -3.37 -1.74
CA PHE A 94 -14.11 -2.94 -3.12
C PHE A 94 -13.33 -1.63 -3.35
N TYR A 95 -12.48 -1.63 -4.37
CA TYR A 95 -11.57 -0.54 -4.74
C TYR A 95 -11.95 0.02 -6.11
N THR A 96 -11.84 1.33 -6.28
CA THR A 96 -12.14 2.05 -7.51
C THR A 96 -10.87 2.52 -8.23
N PRO A 97 -10.90 2.79 -9.55
CA PRO A 97 -9.75 3.32 -10.28
C PRO A 97 -9.30 4.73 -9.85
N ASP A 98 -10.03 5.39 -8.96
CA ASP A 98 -9.62 6.68 -8.39
C ASP A 98 -8.79 6.49 -7.09
N GLU A 99 -8.50 5.24 -6.72
CA GLU A 99 -7.69 4.84 -5.57
C GLU A 99 -6.37 4.15 -6.01
N PRO A 100 -5.20 4.52 -5.46
CA PRO A 100 -3.93 3.85 -5.73
C PRO A 100 -3.96 2.34 -5.48
N GLU A 101 -4.71 1.91 -4.46
CA GLU A 101 -4.82 0.53 -4.03
C GLU A 101 -5.47 -0.37 -5.10
N TYR A 102 -6.34 0.17 -5.96
CA TYR A 102 -6.88 -0.56 -7.11
C TYR A 102 -5.75 -1.09 -8.00
N TYR A 103 -4.77 -0.25 -8.32
CA TYR A 103 -3.64 -0.59 -9.17
C TYR A 103 -2.64 -1.48 -8.43
N GLN A 104 -2.35 -1.15 -7.17
CA GLN A 104 -1.40 -1.91 -6.35
C GLN A 104 -1.89 -3.36 -6.14
N LEU A 105 -3.17 -3.56 -5.82
CA LEU A 105 -3.77 -4.88 -5.69
C LEU A 105 -3.92 -5.59 -7.03
N ALA A 106 -4.24 -4.87 -8.11
CA ALA A 106 -4.28 -5.47 -9.45
C ALA A 106 -2.91 -6.05 -9.85
N ASP A 107 -1.82 -5.37 -9.49
CA ASP A 107 -0.45 -5.83 -9.75
C ASP A 107 -0.06 -7.00 -8.85
N ILE A 108 -0.30 -6.91 -7.53
CA ILE A 108 -0.07 -8.01 -6.57
C ILE A 108 -0.82 -9.28 -6.99
N PHE A 109 -2.07 -9.15 -7.40
CA PHE A 109 -2.93 -10.26 -7.82
C PHE A 109 -2.93 -10.50 -9.33
N ALA A 110 -1.99 -9.93 -10.09
CA ALA A 110 -1.97 -10.03 -11.55
C ALA A 110 -2.05 -11.49 -12.03
N GLY A 111 -1.36 -12.41 -11.35
CA GLY A 111 -1.42 -13.85 -11.63
C GLY A 111 -2.83 -14.44 -11.54
N ALA A 112 -3.58 -14.13 -10.48
CA ALA A 112 -4.97 -14.56 -10.29
C ALA A 112 -5.94 -13.84 -11.25
N LEU A 113 -5.65 -12.58 -11.56
CA LEU A 113 -6.49 -11.73 -12.42
C LEU A 113 -6.30 -12.00 -13.91
N ARG A 114 -5.22 -12.66 -14.35
CA ARG A 114 -4.95 -13.01 -15.76
C ARG A 114 -6.16 -13.64 -16.46
N ARG A 115 -6.87 -14.54 -15.77
CA ARG A 115 -8.09 -15.21 -16.28
C ARG A 115 -9.39 -14.54 -15.84
N ARG A 116 -9.32 -13.45 -15.08
CA ARG A 116 -10.46 -12.70 -14.51
C ARG A 116 -10.53 -11.28 -15.05
N GLY A 117 -10.16 -11.08 -16.32
CA GLY A 117 -10.35 -9.79 -16.99
C GLY A 117 -9.21 -8.79 -16.86
N LEU A 118 -8.01 -9.17 -16.40
CA LEU A 118 -6.88 -8.24 -16.28
C LEU A 118 -6.58 -7.52 -17.60
N ARG A 119 -6.56 -8.24 -18.74
CA ARG A 119 -6.36 -7.64 -20.08
C ARG A 119 -7.48 -6.68 -20.49
N ARG A 120 -8.68 -6.79 -19.92
CA ARG A 120 -9.78 -5.85 -20.18
C ARG A 120 -9.59 -4.57 -19.38
N ALA A 121 -9.15 -4.68 -18.13
CA ALA A 121 -8.88 -3.54 -17.26
C ALA A 121 -7.58 -2.80 -17.66
N PHE A 122 -6.58 -3.53 -18.14
CA PHE A 122 -5.25 -3.03 -18.53
C PHE A 122 -4.91 -3.56 -19.94
N PRO A 123 -5.47 -2.96 -21.01
CA PRO A 123 -5.38 -3.48 -22.38
C PRO A 123 -3.97 -3.40 -22.99
N ASP A 124 -3.16 -2.44 -22.55
CA ASP A 124 -1.75 -2.32 -22.88
C ASP A 124 -0.84 -3.28 -22.07
N GLY A 125 -1.43 -4.03 -21.13
CA GLY A 125 -0.74 -4.95 -20.25
C GLY A 125 0.06 -4.27 -19.13
N ARG A 126 -0.01 -2.94 -19.03
CA ARG A 126 0.71 -2.16 -18.02
C ARG A 126 -0.23 -1.77 -16.89
N ILE A 127 0.14 -2.12 -15.66
CA ILE A 127 -0.58 -1.73 -14.45
C ILE A 127 0.16 -0.55 -13.85
N SER A 128 -0.30 0.66 -14.13
CA SER A 128 0.28 1.88 -13.57
C SER A 128 -0.76 2.98 -13.36
N TYR A 129 -0.39 3.96 -12.53
CA TYR A 129 -1.24 5.10 -12.21
C TYR A 129 -0.40 6.36 -11.96
N PRO A 130 -0.93 7.57 -12.24
CA PRO A 130 -0.25 8.81 -11.92
C PRO A 130 -0.25 9.02 -10.40
N GLY A 131 0.90 9.31 -9.82
CA GLY A 131 1.00 9.58 -8.39
C GLY A 131 2.39 9.98 -7.92
N ILE A 132 2.52 10.11 -6.60
CA ILE A 132 3.73 10.64 -5.95
C ILE A 132 4.40 9.66 -4.98
N GLY A 133 3.82 8.47 -4.74
CA GLY A 133 4.43 7.44 -3.91
C GLY A 133 4.15 7.58 -2.41
N ILE A 134 2.90 7.88 -2.05
CA ILE A 134 2.42 7.92 -0.66
C ILE A 134 1.50 6.74 -0.37
N ILE A 135 1.37 6.41 0.91
CA ILE A 135 0.28 5.64 1.48
C ILE A 135 -0.52 6.63 2.32
N SER A 136 -1.82 6.72 2.08
CA SER A 136 -2.70 7.65 2.77
C SER A 136 -3.98 6.94 3.20
N GLY A 137 -4.47 7.27 4.39
CA GLY A 137 -5.79 6.84 4.85
C GLY A 137 -6.79 7.98 4.75
N PHE A 138 -8.01 7.68 4.34
CA PHE A 138 -9.15 8.54 4.63
C PHE A 138 -9.58 8.27 6.07
N GLU A 139 -9.27 9.20 6.98
CA GLU A 139 -9.84 9.14 8.32
C GLU A 139 -11.36 9.37 8.27
N ALA A 140 -12.07 8.94 9.32
CA ALA A 140 -13.50 9.19 9.49
C ALA A 140 -13.88 10.70 9.41
N THR A 141 -12.90 11.60 9.55
CA THR A 141 -13.06 13.05 9.40
C THR A 141 -13.05 13.54 7.95
N GLY A 142 -12.86 12.67 6.96
CA GLY A 142 -12.84 13.04 5.53
C GLY A 142 -11.54 13.68 5.06
N ARG A 143 -10.43 13.48 5.78
CA ARG A 143 -9.13 14.11 5.55
C ARG A 143 -8.13 13.08 5.04
N ASN A 144 -7.31 13.46 4.06
CA ASN A 144 -6.29 12.59 3.44
C ASN A 144 -4.99 12.68 4.25
N THR A 145 -4.87 11.87 5.29
CA THR A 145 -3.66 11.81 6.12
C THR A 145 -2.66 10.84 5.49
N ILE A 146 -1.45 11.30 5.24
CA ILE A 146 -0.32 10.46 4.82
C ILE A 146 0.07 9.58 6.00
N THR A 147 0.01 8.26 5.83
CA THR A 147 0.47 7.29 6.82
C THR A 147 1.86 6.75 6.49
N GLY A 148 2.26 6.80 5.21
CA GLY A 148 3.59 6.40 4.77
C GLY A 148 4.04 7.16 3.53
N VAL A 149 5.36 7.41 3.44
CA VAL A 149 5.99 8.02 2.27
C VAL A 149 7.05 7.04 1.77
N ILE A 150 6.82 6.47 0.58
CA ILE A 150 7.70 5.42 0.04
C ILE A 150 9.04 6.03 -0.35
N ASP A 151 10.14 5.41 0.06
CA ASP A 151 11.48 5.91 -0.23
C ASP A 151 11.78 6.00 -1.74
N GLY A 152 12.57 7.00 -2.12
CA GLY A 152 12.96 7.24 -3.51
C GLY A 152 11.84 7.81 -4.40
N THR A 153 10.65 8.08 -3.85
CA THR A 153 9.51 8.60 -4.62
C THR A 153 9.45 10.13 -4.65
N PRO A 154 8.70 10.74 -5.59
CA PRO A 154 8.51 12.19 -5.64
C PRO A 154 8.01 12.80 -4.33
N ALA A 155 7.17 12.08 -3.56
CA ALA A 155 6.69 12.53 -2.27
C ALA A 155 7.82 12.71 -1.25
N GLN A 156 8.74 11.74 -1.17
CA GLN A 156 9.91 11.86 -0.29
C GLN A 156 10.80 13.03 -0.73
N GLN A 157 11.05 13.16 -2.04
CA GLN A 157 11.88 14.24 -2.59
C GLN A 157 11.29 15.63 -2.33
N ALA A 158 9.96 15.74 -2.33
CA ALA A 158 9.23 16.96 -2.00
C ALA A 158 9.17 17.24 -0.48
N GLY A 159 9.67 16.33 0.35
CA GLY A 159 9.70 16.48 1.81
C GLY A 159 8.36 16.26 2.50
N LEU A 160 7.43 15.54 1.85
CA LEU A 160 6.22 15.05 2.51
C LEU A 160 6.57 14.01 3.58
N ARG A 161 5.73 13.90 4.61
CA ARG A 161 5.97 13.06 5.78
C ARG A 161 4.68 12.36 6.19
N ALA A 162 4.80 11.23 6.90
CA ALA A 162 3.64 10.70 7.61
C ALA A 162 3.14 11.72 8.64
N GLY A 163 1.83 11.79 8.82
CA GLY A 163 1.14 12.80 9.62
C GLY A 163 0.78 14.08 8.87
N ASP A 164 1.32 14.29 7.67
CA ASP A 164 0.86 15.35 6.79
C ASP A 164 -0.57 15.08 6.33
N GLU A 165 -1.41 16.10 6.38
CA GLU A 165 -2.77 16.05 5.84
C GLU A 165 -2.82 16.85 4.53
N ILE A 166 -3.13 16.17 3.42
CA ILE A 166 -3.23 16.84 2.10
C ILE A 166 -4.65 17.39 1.95
N ILE A 167 -4.75 18.72 1.84
CA ILE A 167 -6.02 19.44 1.72
C ILE A 167 -6.42 19.58 0.25
N ALA A 168 -5.47 20.03 -0.57
CA ALA A 168 -5.73 20.41 -1.95
C ALA A 168 -4.52 20.15 -2.85
N ALA A 169 -4.78 20.06 -4.15
CA ALA A 169 -3.80 20.05 -5.23
C ALA A 169 -4.20 21.08 -6.28
N ASP A 170 -3.29 22.00 -6.61
CA ASP A 170 -3.50 23.13 -7.52
C ASP A 170 -4.79 23.93 -7.18
N GLY A 171 -5.03 24.16 -5.88
CA GLY A 171 -6.19 24.91 -5.38
C GLY A 171 -7.53 24.16 -5.43
N THR A 172 -7.54 22.89 -5.82
CA THR A 172 -8.73 22.02 -5.83
C THR A 172 -8.62 20.92 -4.78
N GLY A 173 -9.74 20.44 -4.24
CA GLY A 173 -9.75 19.35 -3.25
C GLY A 173 -8.91 18.15 -3.70
N PHE A 174 -8.13 17.58 -2.79
CA PHE A 174 -7.21 16.50 -3.13
C PHE A 174 -7.93 15.18 -3.42
N GLU A 175 -7.60 14.58 -4.57
CA GLU A 175 -8.04 13.26 -5.01
C GLU A 175 -6.78 12.42 -5.35
N PRO A 176 -6.58 11.26 -4.71
CA PRO A 176 -5.33 10.49 -4.82
C PRO A 176 -4.85 10.19 -6.25
N ILE A 177 -5.77 9.89 -7.17
CA ILE A 177 -5.48 9.68 -8.59
C ILE A 177 -5.90 10.90 -9.43
N GLY A 178 -7.07 11.47 -9.13
CA GLY A 178 -7.67 12.57 -9.89
C GLY A 178 -6.79 13.81 -9.96
N SER A 179 -6.17 14.19 -8.83
CA SER A 179 -5.31 15.38 -8.76
C SER A 179 -4.07 15.32 -9.65
N PHE A 180 -3.63 14.11 -10.05
CA PHE A 180 -2.43 13.89 -10.88
C PHE A 180 -2.75 13.45 -12.31
N ARG A 181 -4.03 13.22 -12.65
CA ARG A 181 -4.45 12.76 -13.98
C ARG A 181 -4.05 13.76 -15.06
N GLY A 182 -3.30 13.30 -16.07
CA GLY A 182 -2.78 14.16 -17.15
C GLY A 182 -1.64 15.11 -16.74
N LYS A 183 -1.11 14.99 -15.51
CA LYS A 183 -0.06 15.85 -14.96
C LYS A 183 1.28 15.15 -14.72
N VAL A 184 1.45 13.90 -15.17
CA VAL A 184 2.73 13.18 -15.11
C VAL A 184 3.84 14.04 -15.74
N GLY A 185 4.92 14.26 -14.99
CA GLY A 185 6.05 15.11 -15.40
C GLY A 185 5.81 16.62 -15.35
N LYS A 186 4.67 17.08 -14.79
CA LYS A 186 4.36 18.49 -14.56
C LYS A 186 4.26 18.76 -13.06
N SER A 187 4.69 19.92 -12.60
CA SER A 187 4.55 20.29 -11.18
C SER A 187 3.07 20.41 -10.79
N VAL A 188 2.72 19.84 -9.64
CA VAL A 188 1.46 20.01 -8.92
C VAL A 188 1.79 20.60 -7.57
N VAL A 189 1.10 21.66 -7.15
CA VAL A 189 1.32 22.26 -5.83
C VAL A 189 0.29 21.69 -4.86
N LEU A 190 0.77 20.98 -3.84
CA LEU A 190 -0.06 20.45 -2.77
C LEU A 190 -0.18 21.47 -1.63
N GLU A 191 -1.37 21.59 -1.08
CA GLU A 191 -1.61 22.28 0.19
C GLU A 191 -1.66 21.24 1.31
N VAL A 192 -0.70 21.33 2.23
CA VAL A 192 -0.48 20.31 3.25
C VAL A 192 -0.55 20.92 4.63
N HIS A 193 -1.41 20.38 5.49
CA HIS A 193 -1.40 20.71 6.91
C HIS A 193 -0.40 19.81 7.65
N ARG A 194 0.57 20.45 8.31
CA ARG A 194 1.59 19.82 9.14
C ARG A 194 1.59 20.48 10.51
N GLY A 195 1.05 19.78 11.50
CA GLY A 195 0.92 20.30 12.87
C GLY A 195 -0.08 21.46 12.94
N VAL A 196 0.41 22.69 12.98
CA VAL A 196 -0.41 23.92 12.96
C VAL A 196 -0.16 24.77 11.71
N SER A 197 0.72 24.31 10.83
CA SER A 197 1.16 25.04 9.64
C SER A 197 0.49 24.49 8.39
N VAL A 198 0.16 25.37 7.45
CA VAL A 198 -0.21 24.99 6.08
C VAL A 198 0.97 25.29 5.17
N LEU A 199 1.43 24.28 4.44
CA LEU A 199 2.59 24.30 3.56
C LEU A 199 2.12 24.16 2.11
N GLN A 200 2.78 24.89 1.21
CA GLN A 200 2.64 24.72 -0.23
C GLN A 200 3.83 23.88 -0.71
N VAL A 201 3.55 22.66 -1.17
CA VAL A 201 4.57 21.66 -1.50
C VAL A 201 4.48 21.33 -2.99
N PRO A 202 5.39 21.86 -3.83
CA PRO A 202 5.45 21.46 -5.23
C PRO A 202 5.96 20.03 -5.34
N VAL A 203 5.24 19.19 -6.07
CA VAL A 203 5.60 17.79 -6.33
C VAL A 203 5.42 17.48 -7.81
N MET A 204 6.29 16.62 -8.36
CA MET A 204 6.20 16.18 -9.74
C MET A 204 5.72 14.73 -9.79
N PRO A 205 4.41 14.47 -10.01
CA PRO A 205 3.89 13.12 -10.14
C PRO A 205 4.54 12.38 -11.32
N ILE A 206 4.67 11.07 -11.12
CA ILE A 206 5.18 10.13 -12.11
C ILE A 206 4.13 9.04 -12.37
N ASP A 207 4.31 8.29 -13.45
CA ASP A 207 3.51 7.10 -13.71
C ASP A 207 4.09 5.91 -12.92
N LEU A 208 3.41 5.53 -11.85
CA LEU A 208 3.87 4.54 -10.87
C LEU A 208 3.42 3.13 -11.29
N GLU A 209 4.39 2.25 -11.54
CA GLU A 209 4.16 0.80 -11.63
C GLU A 209 4.36 0.17 -10.23
N PRO A 210 3.33 -0.43 -9.61
CA PRO A 210 3.35 -0.79 -8.18
C PRO A 210 4.54 -1.67 -7.76
N THR A 211 4.78 -2.80 -8.42
CA THR A 211 5.92 -3.68 -8.09
C THR A 211 7.25 -2.92 -8.15
N LYS A 212 7.46 -2.11 -9.20
CA LYS A 212 8.69 -1.31 -9.35
C LYS A 212 8.81 -0.23 -8.28
N MET A 213 7.71 0.44 -7.95
CA MET A 213 7.67 1.47 -6.90
C MET A 213 8.06 0.87 -5.55
N PHE A 214 7.42 -0.23 -5.13
CA PHE A 214 7.72 -0.85 -3.84
C PHE A 214 9.12 -1.47 -3.79
N LEU A 215 9.60 -2.05 -4.89
CA LEU A 215 10.94 -2.62 -4.95
C LEU A 215 12.02 -1.53 -4.83
N ARG A 216 11.86 -0.43 -5.57
CA ARG A 216 12.75 0.74 -5.46
C ARG A 216 12.64 1.39 -4.09
N GLY A 217 11.46 1.42 -3.48
CA GLY A 217 11.27 1.89 -2.11
C GLY A 217 12.08 1.07 -1.11
N LEU A 218 12.04 -0.25 -1.21
CA LEU A 218 12.87 -1.13 -0.40
C LEU A 218 14.36 -0.83 -0.59
N GLU A 219 14.83 -0.77 -1.83
CA GLU A 219 16.24 -0.50 -2.14
C GLU A 219 16.68 0.89 -1.67
N SER A 220 15.85 1.91 -1.87
CA SER A 220 16.14 3.32 -1.53
C SER A 220 16.08 3.59 -0.02
N SER A 221 15.33 2.78 0.73
CA SER A 221 15.29 2.86 2.19
C SER A 221 16.60 2.38 2.84
N ALA A 222 17.39 1.57 2.12
CA ALA A 222 18.55 0.89 2.67
C ALA A 222 19.66 1.86 3.05
N ARG A 223 20.02 1.91 4.33
CA ARG A 223 21.06 2.82 4.85
C ARG A 223 21.75 2.27 6.10
N ILE A 224 22.95 2.80 6.37
CA ILE A 224 23.68 2.55 7.62
C ILE A 224 23.38 3.66 8.62
N ILE A 225 23.13 3.27 9.86
CA ILE A 225 23.01 4.14 11.04
C ILE A 225 24.21 3.83 11.94
N GLU A 226 25.08 4.80 12.16
CA GLU A 226 26.21 4.64 13.09
C GLU A 226 25.78 5.01 14.51
N SER A 227 26.03 4.11 15.46
CA SER A 227 25.77 4.38 16.88
C SER A 227 26.65 3.51 17.77
N ASN A 228 27.34 4.13 18.73
CA ASN A 228 28.29 3.48 19.64
C ASN A 228 29.34 2.60 18.93
N GLY A 229 29.86 3.06 17.79
CA GLY A 229 30.87 2.33 17.01
C GLY A 229 30.34 1.09 16.26
N ARG A 230 29.02 0.87 16.22
CA ARG A 230 28.38 -0.17 15.39
C ARG A 230 27.71 0.44 14.17
N ARG A 231 27.77 -0.28 13.04
CA ARG A 231 27.05 0.04 11.81
C ARG A 231 25.74 -0.73 11.79
N ILE A 232 24.62 -0.08 12.07
CA ILE A 232 23.31 -0.72 12.06
C ILE A 232 22.68 -0.51 10.69
N GLY A 233 22.46 -1.58 9.94
CA GLY A 233 21.72 -1.52 8.70
C GLY A 233 20.23 -1.27 8.96
N TYR A 234 19.59 -0.44 8.17
CA TYR A 234 18.15 -0.22 8.16
C TYR A 234 17.62 -0.51 6.77
N VAL A 235 16.45 -1.16 6.69
CA VAL A 235 15.72 -1.39 5.44
C VAL A 235 14.23 -1.52 5.73
N HIS A 236 13.42 -0.89 4.88
CA HIS A 236 11.96 -0.90 4.96
C HIS A 236 11.36 -1.71 3.82
N VAL A 237 10.60 -2.75 4.16
CA VAL A 237 9.89 -3.58 3.19
C VAL A 237 8.43 -3.13 3.08
N TRP A 238 8.16 -2.18 2.18
CA TRP A 238 6.81 -1.63 1.94
C TRP A 238 5.81 -2.68 1.43
N CYS A 239 6.23 -3.55 0.52
CA CYS A 239 5.42 -4.67 0.02
C CYS A 239 6.25 -5.94 0.12
N TYR A 240 5.63 -7.07 0.48
CA TYR A 240 6.32 -8.35 0.55
C TYR A 240 5.66 -9.45 -0.32
N ALA A 241 4.78 -9.05 -1.24
CA ALA A 241 4.05 -9.95 -2.12
C ALA A 241 4.93 -10.45 -3.26
N GLY A 242 5.71 -11.51 -2.99
CA GLY A 242 6.55 -12.17 -3.97
C GLY A 242 8.03 -12.20 -3.59
N SER A 243 8.75 -13.18 -4.13
CA SER A 243 10.15 -13.44 -3.76
C SER A 243 11.12 -12.36 -4.22
N ILE A 244 10.72 -11.44 -5.11
CA ILE A 244 11.57 -10.35 -5.58
C ILE A 244 12.01 -9.42 -4.43
N TYR A 245 11.12 -9.14 -3.48
CA TYR A 245 11.43 -8.31 -2.31
C TYR A 245 12.40 -9.01 -1.37
N GLN A 246 12.21 -10.32 -1.14
CA GLN A 246 13.12 -11.12 -0.32
C GLN A 246 14.52 -11.19 -0.95
N ARG A 247 14.61 -11.40 -2.27
CA ARG A 247 15.88 -11.41 -3.00
C ARG A 247 16.58 -10.05 -2.97
N ALA A 248 15.83 -8.95 -3.04
CA ALA A 248 16.39 -7.60 -2.92
C ALA A 248 16.98 -7.35 -1.52
N LEU A 249 16.27 -7.76 -0.46
CA LEU A 249 16.79 -7.73 0.91
C LEU A 249 18.09 -8.55 1.04
N GLU A 250 18.09 -9.80 0.56
CA GLU A 250 19.27 -10.67 0.59
C GLU A 250 20.45 -10.08 -0.20
N HIS A 251 20.19 -9.44 -1.34
CA HIS A 251 21.21 -8.74 -2.11
C HIS A 251 21.78 -7.55 -1.33
N LEU A 252 20.94 -6.70 -0.72
CA LEU A 252 21.39 -5.58 0.11
C LEU A 252 22.29 -6.02 1.26
N LEU A 253 21.94 -7.13 1.92
CA LEU A 253 22.66 -7.66 3.07
C LEU A 253 23.94 -8.42 2.70
N SER A 254 24.08 -8.90 1.47
CA SER A 254 25.23 -9.72 1.07
C SER A 254 26.21 -9.00 0.15
N GLN A 255 25.74 -8.04 -0.64
CA GLN A 255 26.51 -7.40 -1.70
C GLN A 255 26.26 -5.89 -1.80
N GLY A 256 25.08 -5.43 -1.37
CA GLY A 256 24.67 -4.03 -1.45
C GLY A 256 25.08 -3.19 -0.25
N ALA A 257 24.29 -2.15 0.01
CA ALA A 257 24.58 -1.10 0.99
C ALA A 257 24.69 -1.59 2.44
N LEU A 258 24.19 -2.79 2.76
CA LEU A 258 24.11 -3.33 4.11
C LEU A 258 25.10 -4.49 4.37
N LYS A 259 25.96 -4.83 3.39
CA LYS A 259 26.89 -5.97 3.49
C LYS A 259 27.82 -5.91 4.71
N ASP A 260 28.20 -4.69 5.10
CA ASP A 260 29.13 -4.44 6.20
C ASP A 260 28.42 -4.10 7.51
N ALA A 261 27.08 -4.16 7.56
CA ALA A 261 26.33 -3.86 8.78
C ALA A 261 26.58 -4.90 9.88
N ASP A 262 26.68 -4.45 11.13
CA ASP A 262 26.93 -5.25 12.33
C ASP A 262 25.64 -5.68 13.05
N ALA A 263 24.51 -5.09 12.66
CA ALA A 263 23.16 -5.41 13.11
C ALA A 263 22.14 -4.90 12.06
N LEU A 264 20.89 -5.39 12.12
CA LEU A 264 19.84 -5.03 11.17
C LEU A 264 18.58 -4.52 11.88
N ILE A 265 18.01 -3.43 11.39
CA ILE A 265 16.63 -3.02 11.62
C ILE A 265 15.84 -3.41 10.38
N TRP A 266 14.94 -4.37 10.53
CA TRP A 266 14.05 -4.86 9.48
C TRP A 266 12.66 -4.26 9.68
N ASP A 267 12.34 -3.23 8.91
CA ASP A 267 11.11 -2.47 9.07
C ASP A 267 9.98 -3.03 8.19
N LEU A 268 8.92 -3.53 8.85
CA LEU A 268 7.72 -4.09 8.22
C LEU A 268 6.47 -3.22 8.45
N ARG A 269 6.63 -1.98 8.88
CA ARG A 269 5.54 -1.02 9.09
C ARG A 269 4.86 -0.70 7.77
N ASP A 270 3.54 -0.54 7.81
CA ASP A 270 2.71 -0.10 6.68
C ASP A 270 2.84 -0.94 5.38
N GLY A 271 2.08 -0.52 4.37
CA GLY A 271 2.09 -1.12 3.03
C GLY A 271 1.47 -2.52 2.97
N TRP A 272 1.89 -3.31 1.99
CA TRP A 272 1.25 -4.58 1.67
C TRP A 272 1.99 -5.78 2.25
N GLY A 273 1.22 -6.78 2.66
CA GLY A 273 1.74 -8.07 3.12
C GLY A 273 2.18 -8.97 1.98
N GLY A 274 1.68 -10.21 1.96
CA GLY A 274 2.04 -11.22 0.94
C GLY A 274 3.35 -11.96 1.20
N ALA A 275 4.02 -11.71 2.33
CA ALA A 275 5.20 -12.46 2.74
C ALA A 275 4.87 -13.94 2.96
N GLN A 276 5.83 -14.80 2.67
CA GLN A 276 5.70 -16.23 2.98
C GLN A 276 6.47 -16.58 4.27
N PRO A 277 6.00 -17.54 5.08
CA PRO A 277 6.64 -17.89 6.35
C PRO A 277 8.14 -18.24 6.23
N GLN A 278 8.54 -18.81 5.09
CA GLN A 278 9.92 -19.24 4.85
C GLN A 278 10.91 -18.07 4.77
N TYR A 279 10.45 -16.82 4.65
CA TYR A 279 11.35 -15.66 4.67
C TYR A 279 12.05 -15.47 6.02
N LEU A 280 11.51 -16.05 7.11
CA LEU A 280 12.22 -16.14 8.39
C LEU A 280 13.47 -17.03 8.33
N ASP A 281 13.61 -17.91 7.33
CA ASP A 281 14.81 -18.74 7.16
C ASP A 281 16.06 -17.88 6.94
N LEU A 282 15.94 -16.62 6.53
CA LEU A 282 17.05 -15.65 6.50
C LEU A 282 17.76 -15.57 7.86
N PHE A 283 17.06 -15.76 8.97
CA PHE A 283 17.61 -15.67 10.34
C PHE A 283 17.88 -17.03 10.97
N ASN A 284 17.75 -18.13 10.21
CA ASN A 284 18.05 -19.47 10.70
C ASN A 284 19.57 -19.68 10.81
N ALA A 285 20.14 -19.41 11.99
CA ALA A 285 21.57 -19.49 12.23
C ALA A 285 22.18 -20.89 12.00
N ARG A 286 21.37 -21.96 12.04
CA ARG A 286 21.80 -23.36 11.88
C ARG A 286 21.85 -23.83 10.42
N ALA A 287 21.18 -23.12 9.51
CA ALA A 287 21.18 -23.48 8.10
C ALA A 287 22.46 -23.00 7.39
N PRO A 288 22.98 -23.74 6.39
CA PRO A 288 24.12 -23.31 5.61
C PRO A 288 23.75 -22.19 4.64
N THR A 289 24.75 -21.37 4.32
CA THR A 289 24.70 -20.42 3.20
C THR A 289 25.59 -20.95 2.08
N MET A 290 25.11 -20.93 0.85
CA MET A 290 25.90 -21.31 -0.32
C MET A 290 26.32 -20.07 -1.09
N GLN A 291 27.53 -20.06 -1.63
CA GLN A 291 27.99 -19.05 -2.58
C GLN A 291 28.23 -19.73 -3.93
N VAL A 292 27.67 -19.16 -4.99
CA VAL A 292 27.85 -19.65 -6.36
C VAL A 292 28.58 -18.59 -7.15
N THR A 293 29.69 -18.96 -7.77
CA THR A 293 30.48 -18.08 -8.62
C THR A 293 30.36 -18.52 -10.07
N ALA A 294 29.82 -17.66 -10.91
CA ALA A 294 29.75 -17.87 -12.34
C ALA A 294 31.14 -17.78 -12.98
N ARG A 295 31.31 -18.34 -14.19
CA ARG A 295 32.56 -18.22 -14.97
C ARG A 295 32.99 -16.77 -15.20
N SER A 296 32.07 -15.82 -15.20
CA SER A 296 32.35 -14.37 -15.29
C SER A 296 33.07 -13.81 -14.06
N GLY A 297 33.21 -14.58 -12.98
CA GLY A 297 33.69 -14.12 -11.68
C GLY A 297 32.59 -13.52 -10.80
N THR A 298 31.38 -13.33 -11.34
CA THR A 298 30.22 -12.86 -10.57
C THR A 298 29.84 -13.92 -9.54
N SER A 299 29.87 -13.57 -8.26
CA SER A 299 29.43 -14.44 -7.17
C SER A 299 28.08 -13.98 -6.67
N GLU A 300 27.22 -14.92 -6.26
CA GLU A 300 25.95 -14.65 -5.58
C GLU A 300 25.77 -15.62 -4.42
N PHE A 301 25.07 -15.17 -3.38
CA PHE A 301 24.68 -16.04 -2.27
C PHE A 301 23.33 -16.68 -2.56
N VAL A 302 23.24 -17.98 -2.31
CA VAL A 302 22.00 -18.74 -2.32
C VAL A 302 21.69 -19.14 -0.89
N ASN A 303 20.45 -18.90 -0.47
CA ASN A 303 19.98 -19.15 0.89
C ASN A 303 20.85 -18.41 1.94
N MET A 304 21.09 -17.12 1.71
CA MET A 304 21.86 -16.26 2.61
C MET A 304 21.30 -16.30 4.03
N LYS A 305 22.18 -16.29 5.04
CA LYS A 305 21.80 -16.21 6.46
C LYS A 305 22.38 -14.99 7.13
N TRP A 306 21.50 -14.20 7.73
CA TRP A 306 21.87 -13.12 8.65
C TRP A 306 22.11 -13.71 10.03
N ARG A 307 23.38 -13.74 10.46
CA ARG A 307 23.80 -14.30 11.76
C ARG A 307 24.12 -13.23 12.81
N LYS A 308 23.94 -11.96 12.47
CA LYS A 308 24.20 -10.81 13.33
C LYS A 308 22.87 -10.40 14.03
N PRO A 309 22.92 -9.55 15.07
CA PRO A 309 21.71 -9.07 15.73
C PRO A 309 20.70 -8.44 14.76
N VAL A 310 19.40 -8.59 15.05
CA VAL A 310 18.31 -8.01 14.27
C VAL A 310 17.19 -7.52 15.20
N ALA A 311 16.56 -6.41 14.84
CA ALA A 311 15.29 -5.96 15.39
C ALA A 311 14.28 -5.78 14.26
N MET A 312 13.02 -6.10 14.50
CA MET A 312 11.92 -5.91 13.55
C MET A 312 11.03 -4.76 14.02
N LEU A 313 10.67 -3.84 13.11
CA LEU A 313 9.69 -2.79 13.38
C LEU A 313 8.31 -3.17 12.85
N ILE A 314 7.27 -2.94 13.65
CA ILE A 314 5.86 -3.17 13.30
C ILE A 314 4.96 -2.03 13.78
N ASN A 315 3.82 -1.86 13.12
CA ASN A 315 2.78 -0.94 13.54
C ASN A 315 1.38 -1.44 13.13
N GLY A 316 0.34 -0.65 13.39
CA GLY A 316 -1.04 -0.95 13.00
C GLY A 316 -1.28 -1.11 11.50
N GLY A 317 -0.34 -0.69 10.64
CA GLY A 317 -0.35 -0.93 9.19
C GLY A 317 0.41 -2.20 8.76
N THR A 318 1.13 -2.86 9.66
CA THR A 318 1.73 -4.17 9.40
C THR A 318 0.60 -5.22 9.30
N ARG A 319 0.50 -5.88 8.14
CA ARG A 319 -0.66 -6.71 7.81
C ARG A 319 -0.34 -8.00 7.06
N SER A 320 -1.26 -8.97 7.10
CA SER A 320 -1.25 -10.18 6.27
C SER A 320 0.03 -11.00 6.47
N GLY A 321 0.68 -11.46 5.40
CA GLY A 321 1.91 -12.25 5.50
C GLY A 321 3.00 -11.63 6.39
N LYS A 322 3.08 -10.29 6.53
CA LYS A 322 4.02 -9.64 7.45
C LYS A 322 3.70 -9.93 8.92
N GLU A 323 2.44 -10.12 9.28
CA GLU A 323 2.03 -10.53 10.64
C GLU A 323 2.45 -11.97 10.93
N VAL A 324 2.41 -12.84 9.92
CA VAL A 324 2.94 -14.21 10.03
C VAL A 324 4.44 -14.19 10.32
N LEU A 325 5.19 -13.29 9.64
CA LEU A 325 6.61 -13.07 9.94
C LEU A 325 6.81 -12.51 11.35
N ALA A 326 6.04 -11.51 11.77
CA ALA A 326 6.13 -10.93 13.11
C ALA A 326 5.85 -11.96 14.21
N TYR A 327 4.81 -12.80 14.03
CA TYR A 327 4.49 -13.90 14.93
C TYR A 327 5.67 -14.88 15.04
N GLY A 328 6.18 -15.39 13.93
CA GLY A 328 7.29 -16.33 13.93
C GLY A 328 8.58 -15.71 14.47
N PHE A 329 8.88 -14.47 14.12
CA PHE A 329 10.04 -13.72 14.61
C PHE A 329 10.05 -13.60 16.13
N LYS A 330 8.91 -13.23 16.71
CA LYS A 330 8.71 -13.18 18.17
C LYS A 330 8.80 -14.58 18.79
N LYS A 331 8.09 -15.56 18.23
CA LYS A 331 8.01 -16.93 18.77
C LYS A 331 9.37 -17.62 18.81
N TYR A 332 10.14 -17.49 17.74
CA TYR A 332 11.46 -18.11 17.61
C TYR A 332 12.58 -17.29 18.25
N ARG A 333 12.26 -16.14 18.85
CA ARG A 333 13.22 -15.24 19.53
C ARG A 333 14.39 -14.86 18.63
N LEU A 334 14.08 -14.52 17.37
CA LEU A 334 15.10 -14.16 16.37
C LEU A 334 15.71 -12.77 16.64
N GLY A 335 14.98 -11.93 17.36
CA GLY A 335 15.38 -10.57 17.72
C GLY A 335 14.25 -9.86 18.47
N GLU A 336 14.42 -8.55 18.69
CA GLU A 336 13.39 -7.73 19.32
C GLU A 336 12.34 -7.27 18.31
N LEU A 337 11.06 -7.39 18.65
CA LEU A 337 9.93 -6.90 17.87
C LEU A 337 9.43 -5.60 18.50
N ILE A 338 9.59 -4.48 17.79
CA ILE A 338 9.46 -3.14 18.37
C ILE A 338 8.35 -2.37 17.64
N GLY A 339 7.51 -1.65 18.38
CA GLY A 339 6.54 -0.71 17.80
C GLY A 339 5.15 -0.84 18.43
N THR A 340 4.11 -1.00 17.62
CA THR A 340 2.71 -1.17 18.09
C THR A 340 2.08 -2.44 17.51
N ARG A 341 0.93 -2.85 18.07
CA ARG A 341 0.21 -4.05 17.62
C ARG A 341 -0.12 -3.97 16.13
N THR A 342 0.05 -5.07 15.41
CA THR A 342 -0.29 -5.21 13.98
C THR A 342 -1.80 -5.16 13.71
N GLU A 343 -2.19 -5.08 12.44
CA GLU A 343 -3.60 -4.88 12.03
C GLU A 343 -4.54 -6.00 12.49
N GLY A 344 -4.05 -7.26 12.54
CA GLY A 344 -4.90 -8.44 12.72
C GLY A 344 -5.64 -8.82 11.45
N ALA A 345 -5.02 -8.62 10.28
CA ALA A 345 -5.62 -8.86 8.97
C ALA A 345 -4.89 -10.00 8.28
N VAL A 346 -5.28 -11.26 8.52
CA VAL A 346 -4.49 -12.45 8.14
C VAL A 346 -5.26 -13.47 7.30
N LEU A 347 -6.57 -13.29 7.08
CA LEU A 347 -7.32 -14.14 6.13
C LEU A 347 -6.66 -14.15 4.74
N ALA A 348 -6.62 -15.32 4.08
CA ALA A 348 -6.07 -15.39 2.74
C ALA A 348 -7.10 -14.89 1.73
N ALA A 349 -6.64 -14.05 0.81
CA ALA A 349 -7.51 -13.33 -0.11
C ALA A 349 -7.13 -13.52 -1.57
N THR A 350 -8.09 -13.25 -2.44
CA THR A 350 -7.88 -13.12 -3.87
C THR A 350 -8.63 -11.90 -4.40
N ALA A 351 -8.28 -11.46 -5.61
CA ALA A 351 -8.91 -10.32 -6.26
C ALA A 351 -9.85 -10.74 -7.40
N PHE A 352 -10.88 -9.93 -7.63
CA PHE A 352 -11.83 -10.04 -8.73
C PHE A 352 -12.03 -8.66 -9.37
N LEU A 353 -11.93 -8.56 -10.69
CA LEU A 353 -12.33 -7.35 -11.41
C LEU A 353 -13.84 -7.42 -11.68
N ILE A 354 -14.60 -6.49 -11.11
CA ILE A 354 -16.06 -6.46 -11.20
C ILE A 354 -16.50 -5.05 -11.59
N GLY A 355 -17.17 -4.94 -12.75
CA GLY A 355 -17.53 -3.65 -13.33
C GLY A 355 -16.25 -2.85 -13.64
N ARG A 356 -16.16 -1.64 -13.06
CA ARG A 356 -14.98 -0.77 -13.15
C ARG A 356 -14.04 -0.88 -11.93
N GLY A 357 -14.37 -1.69 -10.92
CA GLY A 357 -13.59 -1.79 -9.70
C GLY A 357 -12.95 -3.16 -9.48
N LEU A 358 -12.27 -3.27 -8.35
CA LEU A 358 -11.58 -4.48 -7.89
C LEU A 358 -12.12 -4.86 -6.52
N LEU A 359 -12.67 -6.07 -6.40
CA LEU A 359 -13.02 -6.68 -5.12
C LEU A 359 -11.82 -7.49 -4.63
N LEU A 360 -11.23 -7.09 -3.51
CA LEU A 360 -10.41 -7.96 -2.68
C LEU A 360 -11.36 -8.72 -1.75
N LEU A 361 -11.24 -10.04 -1.70
CA LEU A 361 -12.11 -10.89 -0.90
C LEU A 361 -11.30 -11.94 -0.14
N ALA A 362 -11.55 -12.06 1.17
CA ALA A 362 -11.09 -13.18 1.98
C ALA A 362 -11.81 -14.47 1.56
N VAL A 363 -11.03 -15.46 1.14
CA VAL A 363 -11.53 -16.73 0.59
C VAL A 363 -11.08 -17.95 1.38
N GLU A 364 -10.07 -17.82 2.25
CA GLU A 364 -9.62 -18.91 3.11
C GLU A 364 -9.31 -18.40 4.53
N ASP A 365 -9.63 -19.24 5.51
CA ASP A 365 -9.23 -19.02 6.90
C ASP A 365 -7.75 -19.34 7.11
N VAL A 366 -7.09 -18.64 8.03
CA VAL A 366 -5.66 -18.81 8.29
C VAL A 366 -5.39 -18.99 9.79
N ARG A 367 -4.65 -20.05 10.10
CA ARG A 367 -4.06 -20.30 11.42
C ARG A 367 -2.55 -20.42 11.30
N VAL A 368 -1.82 -19.80 12.22
CA VAL A 368 -0.36 -19.85 12.30
C VAL A 368 0.01 -20.66 13.53
N ASP A 369 0.57 -21.85 13.33
CA ASP A 369 0.83 -22.82 14.41
C ASP A 369 -0.41 -23.10 15.30
N GLY A 370 -1.58 -23.17 14.69
CA GLY A 370 -2.86 -23.37 15.37
C GLY A 370 -3.53 -22.09 15.89
N GLU A 371 -2.78 -21.00 16.02
CA GLU A 371 -3.27 -19.70 16.51
C GLU A 371 -3.99 -18.92 15.41
N ARG A 372 -5.09 -18.25 15.77
CA ARG A 372 -5.80 -17.34 14.88
C ARG A 372 -5.29 -15.91 15.10
N LEU A 373 -4.70 -15.30 14.06
CA LEU A 373 -4.23 -13.92 14.11
C LEU A 373 -5.27 -12.92 13.60
N GLU A 374 -6.24 -13.36 12.79
CA GLU A 374 -7.35 -12.53 12.30
C GLU A 374 -8.12 -11.90 13.48
N GLY A 375 -8.27 -10.58 13.46
CA GLY A 375 -8.90 -9.77 14.51
C GLY A 375 -8.06 -9.57 15.77
N VAL A 376 -6.89 -10.23 15.89
CA VAL A 376 -6.05 -10.22 17.09
C VAL A 376 -4.73 -9.48 16.84
N GLY A 377 -4.07 -9.78 15.72
CA GLY A 377 -2.74 -9.27 15.39
C GLY A 377 -1.63 -9.82 16.28
N VAL A 378 -0.46 -9.19 16.21
CA VAL A 378 0.76 -9.53 16.93
C VAL A 378 1.21 -8.32 17.73
N THR A 379 1.37 -8.50 19.05
CA THR A 379 1.92 -7.47 19.92
C THR A 379 3.45 -7.47 19.89
N PRO A 380 4.10 -6.29 19.95
CA PRO A 380 5.55 -6.20 20.03
C PRO A 380 6.10 -6.81 21.34
N THR A 381 7.40 -7.11 21.38
CA THR A 381 8.12 -7.38 22.64
C THR A 381 8.46 -6.09 23.36
N ILE A 382 8.69 -5.01 22.62
CA ILE A 382 8.92 -3.67 23.16
C ILE A 382 7.90 -2.71 22.52
N GLU A 383 6.92 -2.30 23.30
CA GLU A 383 5.93 -1.33 22.85
C GLU A 383 6.52 0.08 22.80
N VAL A 384 6.38 0.73 21.65
CA VAL A 384 6.79 2.12 21.41
C VAL A 384 5.73 2.76 20.52
N GLN A 385 5.01 3.72 21.08
CA GLN A 385 4.04 4.50 20.33
C GLN A 385 4.76 5.44 19.36
N ALA A 386 4.29 5.50 18.11
CA ALA A 386 4.71 6.53 17.18
C ALA A 386 3.77 7.74 17.39
N GLY A 387 4.33 8.93 17.58
CA GLY A 387 3.53 10.14 17.46
C GLY A 387 3.13 10.34 16.00
N ALA A 388 1.98 10.94 15.72
CA ALA A 388 1.52 11.16 14.33
C ALA A 388 2.57 11.89 13.44
N ALA A 389 3.54 12.59 14.03
CA ALA A 389 4.58 13.36 13.33
C ALA A 389 5.99 12.74 13.35
N SER A 390 6.18 11.52 13.88
CA SER A 390 7.53 10.98 14.11
C SER A 390 8.05 10.11 12.94
N VAL A 391 8.45 10.74 11.84
CA VAL A 391 9.22 10.08 10.77
C VAL A 391 10.42 10.95 10.38
N GLY A 392 11.62 10.36 10.45
CA GLY A 392 12.91 11.04 10.22
C GLY A 392 13.97 10.66 11.25
N SER A 393 14.93 11.55 11.52
CA SER A 393 15.95 11.38 12.58
C SER A 393 15.37 11.22 13.99
N ASP A 394 14.08 11.53 14.16
CA ASP A 394 13.36 11.54 15.43
C ASP A 394 12.26 10.45 15.51
N ASP A 395 12.32 9.40 14.67
CA ASP A 395 11.42 8.25 14.78
C ASP A 395 11.72 7.44 16.07
N PRO A 396 10.83 7.43 17.07
CA PRO A 396 11.09 6.80 18.37
C PRO A 396 11.22 5.28 18.28
N GLN A 397 10.58 4.63 17.30
CA GLN A 397 10.67 3.19 17.11
C GLN A 397 12.04 2.82 16.52
N VAL A 398 12.52 3.60 15.54
CA VAL A 398 13.88 3.46 15.00
C VAL A 398 14.92 3.77 16.07
N SER A 399 14.78 4.88 16.81
CA SER A 399 15.70 5.22 17.91
C SER A 399 15.74 4.13 18.97
N ARG A 400 14.60 3.52 19.30
CA ARG A 400 14.55 2.40 20.23
C ARG A 400 15.28 1.17 19.68
N ALA A 401 15.08 0.82 18.41
CA ALA A 401 15.78 -0.28 17.78
C ALA A 401 17.29 -0.05 17.73
N VAL A 402 17.74 1.15 17.41
CA VAL A 402 19.16 1.55 17.50
C VAL A 402 19.68 1.34 18.92
N ALA A 403 18.98 1.83 19.94
CA ALA A 403 19.40 1.68 21.32
C ALA A 403 19.49 0.22 21.79
N VAL A 404 18.63 -0.67 21.28
CA VAL A 404 18.68 -2.12 21.54
C VAL A 404 19.93 -2.73 20.88
N LEU A 405 20.12 -2.46 19.59
CA LEU A 405 21.17 -3.11 18.78
C LEU A 405 22.58 -2.57 19.06
N SER A 406 22.69 -1.36 19.61
CA SER A 406 23.97 -0.75 20.02
C SER A 406 24.49 -1.24 21.38
N ARG A 407 23.72 -2.04 22.14
CA ARG A 407 24.10 -2.52 23.49
C ARG A 407 24.56 -3.98 23.54
N THR A 408 23.97 -4.81 22.70
CA THR A 408 24.57 -6.08 22.25
C THR A 408 25.84 -5.82 21.49
#